data_AF-A0AA40F505-F1
#
_entry.id   AF-A0AA40F505-F1
#
_cell.length_a   1.000
_cell.length_b   1.000
_cell.length_c   1.000
_cell.angle_alpha   90.00
_cell.angle_beta   90.00
_cell.angle_gamma   90.00
#
_symmetry.space_group_name_H-M   'P 1'
#
loop_
_entity.id
_entity.type
_entity.pdbx_description
1 polymer ?
#
loop_
_entity_poly.entity_id
_entity_poly.type
_entity_poly.pdbx_seq_one_letter_code
_entity_poly.pdbx_strand_id
1 'polypeptide(L)'
;MSSWIIALYPVLILALAGVAFYEHQKSVSLSLPVSPVLTVLTILLPLLAALHAFFHPSLLALSRATAASPIQKLLPTLLQALQLILTTILATLLASDAIPSPVRDCLLETRWKGFWTGHDADSIRRVQDALNCCGFNSMKDRAWPFPHGAPEDGAGENCAEKFGRTVACREPWKRAMQGGAGLDGAVVVAVGLLQVLSWVMGRRWAKGRSRDYLTLKLYRHGITRSEIPIFRQIRHHTAKRDPLFAAGHTPPGEEKLFPVLCYIIHTADIRVAYIKEENILTGIPDKRAFEAFFRAELETPSARKLVGKGSVLVYQSRTFGGTATADEAVAWYSAVLGDLLGAADGNDVNEADLAQPVCYRAPEVNFGMAWSYPVDVWNLGLVEGHNLFEVSDNKDKEIQRHLAEVVGMLGPPPRDRVQRIKRDVFLKDGEERNGGFLILKPDRLNLDKAGKRLDEDYRVKFVAFLKSMQQWRPEDRKTARELLSDPWLALGDA
;
A
#
# COMPACT_ATOMS: atom_id res chain seq x y z
N MET A 1 9.31 -2.85 -11.46
CA MET A 1 8.56 -2.06 -12.48
C MET A 1 8.66 -2.79 -13.79
N SER A 2 7.57 -3.02 -14.51
CA SER A 2 7.71 -3.42 -15.91
C SER A 2 8.36 -2.25 -16.65
N SER A 3 9.47 -2.50 -17.35
CA SER A 3 10.33 -1.46 -17.95
C SER A 3 9.57 -0.48 -18.86
N TRP A 4 8.39 -0.87 -19.34
CA TRP A 4 7.52 -0.05 -20.17
C TRP A 4 6.86 1.13 -19.43
N ILE A 5 6.54 1.03 -18.14
CA ILE A 5 5.88 2.14 -17.40
C ILE A 5 6.86 3.29 -17.14
N ILE A 6 8.14 2.98 -16.86
CA ILE A 6 9.20 4.00 -16.66
C ILE A 6 9.46 4.77 -17.96
N ALA A 7 9.40 4.08 -19.11
CA ALA A 7 9.73 4.67 -20.41
C ALA A 7 8.53 5.34 -21.09
N LEU A 8 7.33 4.75 -21.05
CA LEU A 8 6.16 5.26 -21.76
C LEU A 8 5.45 6.39 -21.02
N TYR A 9 5.46 6.40 -19.70
CA TYR A 9 4.75 7.44 -18.93
C TYR A 9 5.33 8.85 -19.16
N PRO A 10 6.66 9.09 -19.12
CA PRO A 10 7.22 10.40 -19.43
C PRO A 10 6.96 10.81 -20.89
N VAL A 11 7.06 9.87 -21.83
CA VAL A 11 6.79 10.13 -23.25
C VAL A 11 5.35 10.57 -23.46
N LEU A 12 4.39 9.89 -22.81
CA LEU A 12 2.97 10.25 -22.88
C LEU A 12 2.69 11.62 -22.26
N ILE A 13 3.31 11.94 -21.11
CA ILE A 13 3.16 13.25 -20.48
C ILE A 13 3.70 14.38 -21.36
N LEU A 14 4.87 14.17 -21.97
CA LEU A 14 5.45 15.14 -22.90
C LEU A 14 4.61 15.30 -24.16
N ALA A 15 4.04 14.21 -24.69
CA ALA A 15 3.12 14.28 -25.82
C ALA A 15 1.86 15.08 -25.49
N LEU A 16 1.24 14.84 -24.33
CA LEU A 16 0.05 15.57 -23.87
C LEU A 16 0.34 17.06 -23.64
N ALA A 17 1.49 17.39 -23.02
CA ALA A 17 1.92 18.77 -22.86
C ALA A 17 2.22 19.44 -24.21
N GLY A 18 2.80 18.71 -25.17
CA GLY A 18 3.05 19.17 -26.53
C GLY A 18 1.77 19.50 -27.30
N VAL A 19 0.73 18.66 -27.17
CA VAL A 19 -0.59 18.94 -27.75
C VAL A 19 -1.21 20.20 -27.15
N ALA A 20 -1.22 20.33 -25.82
CA ALA A 20 -1.73 21.54 -25.15
C ALA A 20 -0.94 22.80 -25.53
N PHE A 21 0.38 22.68 -25.71
CA PHE A 21 1.21 23.79 -26.17
C PHE A 21 0.87 24.21 -27.61
N TYR A 22 0.67 23.23 -28.50
CA TYR A 22 0.24 23.50 -29.87
C TYR A 22 -1.11 24.23 -29.92
N GLU A 23 -2.10 23.78 -29.14
CA GLU A 23 -3.42 24.42 -29.07
C GLU A 23 -3.34 25.83 -28.45
N HIS A 24 -2.49 26.04 -27.44
CA HIS A 24 -2.22 27.37 -26.91
C HIS A 24 -1.69 28.32 -28.00
N GLN A 25 -0.69 27.89 -28.78
CA GLN A 25 -0.15 28.70 -29.88
C GLN A 25 -1.22 29.00 -30.94
N LYS A 26 -2.02 28.00 -31.29
CA LYS A 26 -3.13 28.15 -32.23
C LYS A 26 -4.17 29.14 -31.72
N SER A 27 -4.53 29.08 -30.45
CA SER A 27 -5.46 30.00 -29.79
C SER A 27 -4.97 31.46 -29.86
N VAL A 28 -3.69 31.69 -29.59
CA VAL A 28 -3.07 33.02 -29.69
C VAL A 28 -3.02 33.49 -31.15
N SER A 29 -2.57 32.64 -32.08
CA SER A 29 -2.46 33.00 -33.50
C SER A 29 -3.80 33.36 -34.13
N LEU A 30 -4.86 32.65 -33.76
CA LEU A 30 -6.24 32.89 -34.20
C LEU A 30 -6.99 33.89 -33.31
N SER A 31 -6.31 34.50 -32.32
CA SER A 31 -6.89 35.49 -31.41
C SER A 31 -8.23 35.05 -30.79
N LEU A 32 -8.35 33.75 -30.49
CA LEU A 32 -9.58 33.14 -30.00
C LEU A 32 -10.00 33.78 -28.66
N PRO A 33 -11.31 33.89 -28.36
CA PRO A 33 -11.80 34.41 -27.09
C PRO A 33 -11.68 33.37 -25.95
N VAL A 34 -10.53 32.71 -25.82
CA VAL A 34 -10.22 31.77 -24.75
C VAL A 34 -9.26 32.43 -23.77
N SER A 35 -9.46 32.23 -22.47
CA SER A 35 -8.55 32.76 -21.45
C SER A 35 -7.16 32.13 -21.59
N PRO A 36 -6.08 32.93 -21.71
CA PRO A 36 -4.71 32.39 -21.75
C PRO A 36 -4.39 31.57 -20.50
N VAL A 37 -4.94 31.95 -19.34
CA VAL A 37 -4.77 31.22 -18.07
C VAL A 37 -5.26 29.79 -18.20
N LEU A 38 -6.40 29.55 -18.86
CA LEU A 38 -6.96 28.22 -19.05
C LEU A 38 -6.00 27.35 -19.86
N THR A 39 -5.55 27.85 -21.02
CA THR A 39 -4.63 27.12 -21.90
C THR A 39 -3.26 26.85 -21.26
N VAL A 40 -2.72 27.80 -20.48
CA VAL A 40 -1.45 27.62 -19.75
C VAL A 40 -1.60 26.58 -18.63
N LEU A 41 -2.71 26.61 -17.89
CA LEU A 41 -2.98 25.58 -16.88
C LEU A 41 -3.13 24.19 -17.51
N THR A 42 -3.71 24.07 -18.71
CA THR A 42 -3.77 22.81 -19.47
C THR A 42 -2.38 22.29 -19.86
N ILE A 43 -1.43 23.17 -20.19
CA ILE A 43 -0.02 22.80 -20.45
C ILE A 43 0.69 22.32 -19.17
N LEU A 44 0.47 23.00 -18.04
CA LEU A 44 1.12 22.68 -16.78
C LEU A 44 0.55 21.41 -16.13
N LEU A 45 -0.71 21.10 -16.38
CA LEU A 45 -1.42 20.01 -15.72
C LEU A 45 -0.74 18.63 -15.89
N PRO A 46 -0.34 18.17 -17.10
CA PRO A 46 0.43 16.93 -17.27
C PRO A 46 1.75 16.93 -16.48
N LEU A 47 2.47 18.05 -16.45
CA LEU A 47 3.74 18.17 -15.75
C LEU A 47 3.57 18.05 -14.23
N LEU A 48 2.56 18.74 -13.68
CA LEU A 48 2.19 18.64 -12.27
C LEU A 48 1.73 17.22 -11.91
N ALA A 49 0.98 16.56 -12.80
CA ALA A 49 0.56 15.17 -12.61
C ALA A 49 1.74 14.20 -12.57
N ALA A 50 2.75 14.39 -13.43
CA ALA A 50 3.97 13.60 -13.43
C ALA A 50 4.83 13.84 -12.18
N LEU A 51 5.01 15.11 -11.80
CA LEU A 51 5.70 15.50 -10.57
C LEU A 51 5.03 14.85 -9.35
N HIS A 52 3.71 14.96 -9.27
CA HIS A 52 2.94 14.35 -8.20
C HIS A 52 3.11 12.82 -8.18
N ALA A 53 2.95 12.13 -9.31
CA ALA A 53 3.13 10.68 -9.40
C ALA A 53 4.53 10.21 -8.96
N PHE A 54 5.57 10.98 -9.26
CA PHE A 54 6.96 10.67 -8.91
C PHE A 54 7.26 10.88 -7.42
N PHE A 55 6.85 12.02 -6.85
CA PHE A 55 7.18 12.39 -5.47
C PHE A 55 6.20 11.86 -4.43
N HIS A 56 4.97 11.50 -4.81
CA HIS A 56 3.93 11.04 -3.89
C HIS A 56 4.34 9.83 -3.02
N PRO A 57 5.06 8.80 -3.53
CA PRO A 57 5.58 7.73 -2.68
C PRO A 57 6.55 8.22 -1.60
N SER A 58 7.43 9.15 -1.93
CA SER A 58 8.42 9.72 -1.01
C SER A 58 7.73 10.60 0.04
N LEU A 59 6.73 11.39 -0.38
CA LEU A 59 5.91 12.20 0.52
C LEU A 59 5.09 11.34 1.50
N LEU A 60 4.54 10.22 1.04
CA LEU A 60 3.86 9.24 1.90
C LEU A 60 4.81 8.54 2.88
N ALA A 61 6.07 8.33 2.50
CA ALA A 61 7.08 7.80 3.40
C ALA A 61 7.42 8.82 4.50
N LEU A 62 7.62 10.10 4.12
CA LEU A 62 7.83 11.19 5.08
C LEU A 62 6.62 11.37 6.02
N SER A 63 5.39 11.29 5.49
CA SER A 63 4.18 11.49 6.31
C SER A 63 3.97 10.41 7.37
N ARG A 64 4.62 9.24 7.21
CA ARG A 64 4.56 8.12 8.16
C ARG A 64 5.67 8.16 9.21
N ALA A 65 6.66 9.05 9.06
CA ALA A 65 7.71 9.20 10.06
C ALA A 65 7.13 9.69 11.39
N THR A 66 7.60 9.13 12.49
CA THR A 66 7.16 9.47 13.85
C THR A 66 7.46 10.94 14.22
N ALA A 67 8.54 11.49 13.67
CA ALA A 67 8.93 12.90 13.79
C ALA A 67 8.25 13.84 12.76
N ALA A 68 7.28 13.35 11.97
CA ALA A 68 6.67 14.16 10.93
C ALA A 68 5.82 15.31 11.52
N SER A 69 6.06 16.53 11.03
CA SER A 69 5.28 17.70 11.41
C SER A 69 3.82 17.59 10.94
N PRO A 70 2.86 18.32 11.54
CA PRO A 70 1.47 18.34 11.09
C PRO A 70 1.32 18.65 9.59
N ILE A 71 2.17 19.54 9.08
CA ILE A 71 2.21 19.90 7.66
C ILE A 71 2.62 18.69 6.81
N GLN A 72 3.67 17.95 7.22
CA GLN A 72 4.14 16.76 6.49
C GLN A 72 3.09 15.63 6.47
N LYS A 73 2.25 15.53 7.51
CA LYS A 73 1.14 14.55 7.55
C LYS A 73 0.01 14.90 6.58
N LEU A 74 -0.29 16.19 6.40
CA LEU A 74 -1.37 16.67 5.54
C LEU A 74 -0.94 16.87 4.07
N LEU A 75 0.34 17.15 3.83
CA LEU A 75 0.87 17.53 2.51
C LEU A 75 0.51 16.56 1.37
N PRO A 76 0.63 15.22 1.49
CA PRO A 76 0.28 14.30 0.40
C PRO A 76 -1.20 14.40 0.02
N THR A 77 -2.08 14.49 1.03
CA THR A 77 -3.53 14.60 0.82
C THR A 77 -3.92 15.94 0.22
N LEU A 78 -3.30 17.03 0.69
CA LEU A 78 -3.54 18.38 0.18
C LEU A 78 -3.11 18.51 -1.28
N LEU A 79 -1.94 18.00 -1.65
CA LEU A 79 -1.46 18.03 -3.03
C LEU A 79 -2.37 17.22 -3.96
N GLN A 80 -2.80 16.03 -3.54
CA GLN A 80 -3.75 15.21 -4.31
C GLN A 80 -5.10 15.90 -4.47
N ALA A 81 -5.62 16.54 -3.41
CA ALA A 81 -6.89 17.26 -3.46
C ALA A 81 -6.81 18.48 -4.38
N LEU A 82 -5.74 19.28 -4.27
CA LEU A 82 -5.52 20.45 -5.11
C LEU A 82 -5.42 20.06 -6.59
N GLN A 83 -4.70 18.99 -6.90
CA GLN A 83 -4.58 18.48 -8.27
C GLN A 83 -5.93 18.03 -8.82
N LEU A 84 -6.73 17.31 -8.02
CA LEU A 84 -8.08 16.87 -8.43
C LEU A 84 -9.01 18.07 -8.68
N ILE A 85 -8.99 19.06 -7.79
CA ILE A 85 -9.76 20.30 -7.94
C ILE A 85 -9.37 20.99 -9.25
N LEU A 86 -8.07 21.17 -9.51
CA LEU A 86 -7.58 21.80 -10.74
C LEU A 86 -8.05 21.04 -11.99
N THR A 87 -7.87 19.71 -12.03
CA THR A 87 -8.33 18.90 -13.17
C THR A 87 -9.83 19.03 -13.42
N THR A 88 -10.63 19.06 -12.34
CA THR A 88 -12.09 19.11 -12.42
C THR A 88 -12.58 20.48 -12.90
N ILE A 89 -11.98 21.57 -12.40
CA ILE A 89 -12.28 22.92 -12.85
C ILE A 89 -11.93 23.07 -14.34
N LEU A 90 -10.73 22.65 -14.75
CA LEU A 90 -10.30 22.73 -16.15
C LEU A 90 -11.22 21.91 -17.07
N ALA A 91 -11.55 20.68 -16.68
CA ALA A 91 -12.45 19.83 -17.47
C ALA A 91 -13.84 20.47 -17.63
N THR A 92 -14.37 21.07 -16.56
CA THR A 92 -15.69 21.71 -16.57
C THR A 92 -15.71 22.95 -17.47
N LEU A 93 -14.70 23.81 -17.35
CA LEU A 93 -14.59 25.04 -18.13
C LEU A 93 -14.37 24.73 -19.62
N LEU A 94 -13.45 23.82 -19.96
CA LEU A 94 -13.19 23.43 -21.35
C LEU A 94 -14.37 22.71 -22.00
N ALA A 95 -15.11 21.90 -21.22
CA ALA A 95 -16.34 21.29 -21.70
C ALA A 95 -17.40 22.34 -22.06
N SER A 96 -17.49 23.43 -21.29
CA SER A 96 -18.44 24.51 -21.57
C SER A 96 -18.14 25.25 -22.88
N ASP A 97 -16.86 25.35 -23.26
CA ASP A 97 -16.42 25.96 -24.52
C ASP A 97 -16.58 25.01 -25.73
N ALA A 98 -16.44 23.71 -25.51
CA ALA A 98 -16.61 22.68 -26.53
C ALA A 98 -18.10 22.47 -26.91
N ILE A 99 -19.02 22.60 -25.96
CA ILE A 99 -20.45 22.35 -26.19
C ILE A 99 -21.10 23.53 -26.96
N PRO A 100 -21.97 23.27 -27.95
CA PRO A 100 -22.75 24.33 -28.59
C PRO A 100 -23.62 25.13 -27.61
N SER A 101 -23.38 26.44 -27.48
CA SER A 101 -24.19 27.33 -26.64
C SER A 101 -24.40 28.71 -27.29
N PRO A 102 -25.53 29.39 -27.02
CA PRO A 102 -25.74 30.78 -27.44
C PRO A 102 -24.73 31.77 -26.84
N VAL A 103 -24.24 31.47 -25.63
CA VAL A 103 -23.25 32.29 -24.91
C VAL A 103 -21.93 32.36 -25.69
N ARG A 104 -21.47 31.25 -26.28
CA ARG A 104 -20.25 31.25 -27.11
C ARG A 104 -20.40 32.13 -28.36
N ASP A 105 -21.53 32.02 -29.04
CA ASP A 105 -21.76 32.80 -30.25
C ASP A 105 -21.76 34.31 -29.94
N CYS A 106 -22.31 34.70 -28.78
CA CYS A 106 -22.19 36.06 -28.23
C CYS A 106 -20.74 36.46 -27.90
N LEU A 107 -19.94 35.56 -27.30
CA LEU A 107 -18.53 35.82 -27.00
C LEU A 107 -17.70 36.05 -28.27
N LEU A 108 -17.90 35.23 -29.31
CA LEU A 108 -17.23 35.38 -30.60
C LEU A 108 -17.59 36.73 -31.25
N GLU A 109 -18.87 37.09 -31.25
CA GLU A 109 -19.33 38.36 -31.81
C GLU A 109 -18.78 39.56 -31.03
N THR A 110 -18.80 39.49 -29.70
CA THR A 110 -18.28 40.55 -28.83
C THR A 110 -16.77 40.74 -29.04
N ARG A 111 -16.01 39.65 -29.14
CA ARG A 111 -14.57 39.70 -29.40
C ARG A 111 -14.25 40.31 -30.76
N TRP A 112 -14.94 39.84 -31.81
CA TRP A 112 -14.75 40.38 -33.16
C TRP A 112 -15.16 41.86 -33.26
N LYS A 113 -16.28 42.22 -32.63
CA LYS A 113 -16.72 43.62 -32.54
C LYS A 113 -15.67 44.49 -31.86
N GLY A 114 -15.04 44.00 -30.79
CA GLY A 114 -13.93 44.67 -30.13
C GLY A 114 -12.75 44.96 -31.06
N PHE A 115 -12.32 43.98 -31.86
CA PHE A 115 -11.26 44.19 -32.86
C PHE A 115 -11.66 45.25 -33.89
N TRP A 116 -12.90 45.20 -34.38
CA TRP A 116 -13.41 46.15 -35.36
C TRP A 116 -13.47 47.58 -34.82
N THR A 117 -14.11 47.79 -33.66
CA THR A 117 -14.24 49.12 -33.06
C THR A 117 -12.89 49.70 -32.65
N GLY A 118 -11.96 48.84 -32.23
CA GLY A 118 -10.59 49.21 -31.89
C GLY A 118 -9.68 49.44 -33.09
N HIS A 119 -10.17 49.23 -34.32
CA HIS A 119 -9.35 49.27 -35.55
C HIS A 119 -8.12 48.35 -35.48
N ASP A 120 -8.23 47.21 -34.81
CA ASP A 120 -7.17 46.21 -34.68
C ASP A 120 -7.04 45.40 -35.98
N ALA A 121 -6.39 46.02 -36.96
CA ALA A 121 -6.10 45.44 -38.26
C ALA A 121 -5.33 44.11 -38.13
N ASP A 122 -4.41 44.02 -37.18
CA ASP A 122 -3.54 42.86 -37.03
C ASP A 122 -4.30 41.62 -36.58
N SER A 123 -5.18 41.74 -35.59
CA SER A 123 -6.00 40.61 -35.12
C SER A 123 -6.97 40.13 -36.18
N ILE A 124 -7.67 41.04 -36.87
CA ILE A 124 -8.61 40.66 -37.94
C ILE A 124 -7.85 40.03 -39.12
N ARG A 125 -6.74 40.64 -39.54
CA ARG A 125 -5.89 40.10 -40.62
C ARG A 125 -5.37 38.71 -40.29
N ARG A 126 -4.83 38.49 -39.08
CA ARG A 126 -4.36 37.16 -38.63
C ARG A 126 -5.44 36.10 -38.79
N VAL A 127 -6.66 36.38 -38.34
CA VAL A 127 -7.78 35.41 -38.43
C VAL A 127 -8.20 35.20 -39.88
N GLN A 128 -8.39 36.28 -40.64
CA GLN A 128 -8.80 36.20 -42.04
C GLN A 128 -7.78 35.45 -42.91
N ASP A 129 -6.49 35.67 -42.68
CA ASP A 129 -5.41 35.02 -43.42
C ASP A 129 -5.29 33.55 -43.02
N ALA A 130 -5.32 33.24 -41.72
CA ALA A 130 -5.19 31.87 -41.23
C ALA A 130 -6.38 30.97 -41.59
N LEU A 131 -7.59 31.53 -41.70
CA LEU A 131 -8.81 30.77 -42.01
C LEU A 131 -9.31 30.97 -43.45
N ASN A 132 -8.56 31.71 -44.27
CA ASN A 132 -8.91 32.06 -45.65
C ASN A 132 -10.37 32.58 -45.80
N CYS A 133 -10.75 33.50 -44.92
CA CYS A 133 -12.10 34.05 -44.83
C CYS A 133 -12.11 35.59 -44.83
N CYS A 134 -13.28 36.19 -45.02
CA CYS A 134 -13.48 37.64 -44.96
C CYS A 134 -14.71 38.00 -44.13
N GLY A 135 -14.59 38.98 -43.25
CA GLY A 135 -15.69 39.49 -42.43
C GLY A 135 -16.31 38.47 -41.47
N PHE A 136 -17.13 38.92 -40.53
CA PHE A 136 -17.65 38.08 -39.47
C PHE A 136 -18.89 37.29 -39.90
N ASN A 137 -20.06 37.93 -40.01
CA ASN A 137 -21.30 37.25 -40.41
C ASN A 137 -21.45 37.13 -41.93
N SER A 138 -20.78 37.99 -42.69
CA SER A 138 -20.77 38.00 -44.15
C SER A 138 -19.41 38.50 -44.65
N MET A 139 -19.13 38.33 -45.94
CA MET A 139 -17.85 38.73 -46.56
C MET A 139 -17.51 40.22 -46.40
N LYS A 140 -18.51 41.07 -46.19
CA LYS A 140 -18.36 42.53 -46.03
C LYS A 140 -18.52 42.98 -44.58
N ASP A 141 -19.05 42.14 -43.70
CA ASP A 141 -19.37 42.49 -42.32
C ASP A 141 -18.09 42.62 -41.49
N ARG A 142 -17.70 43.84 -41.12
CA ARG A 142 -16.53 44.12 -40.25
C ARG A 142 -15.25 43.40 -40.74
N ALA A 143 -14.97 43.49 -42.04
CA ALA A 143 -13.84 42.84 -42.70
C ALA A 143 -12.64 43.79 -42.85
N TRP A 144 -11.43 43.29 -42.68
CA TRP A 144 -10.20 44.00 -43.05
C TRP A 144 -9.86 43.72 -44.52
N PRO A 145 -9.36 44.68 -45.32
CA PRO A 145 -8.96 46.05 -44.99
C PRO A 145 -10.15 46.94 -44.62
N PHE A 146 -9.94 47.86 -43.67
CA PHE A 146 -10.99 48.80 -43.25
C PHE A 146 -11.38 49.74 -44.41
N PRO A 147 -12.67 50.05 -44.61
CA PRO A 147 -13.09 50.97 -45.66
C PRO A 147 -12.55 52.39 -45.38
N HIS A 148 -11.96 53.01 -46.40
CA HIS A 148 -11.50 54.39 -46.36
C HIS A 148 -12.46 55.28 -47.16
N GLY A 149 -13.11 56.25 -46.49
CA GLY A 149 -13.91 57.31 -47.14
C GLY A 149 -15.41 57.05 -47.26
N ALA A 150 -16.17 58.14 -47.45
CA ALA A 150 -17.63 58.16 -47.61
C ALA A 150 -18.08 57.49 -48.93
N PRO A 151 -19.31 56.95 -49.00
CA PRO A 151 -19.76 56.07 -50.07
C PRO A 151 -20.25 56.85 -51.30
N GLU A 152 -19.38 57.63 -51.96
CA GLU A 152 -19.79 58.33 -53.18
C GLU A 152 -19.23 57.77 -54.49
N ASP A 153 -18.13 57.00 -54.48
CA ASP A 153 -17.72 56.26 -55.68
C ASP A 153 -17.16 54.90 -55.27
N GLY A 154 -17.85 53.84 -55.70
CA GLY A 154 -17.64 52.48 -55.22
C GLY A 154 -16.20 51.95 -55.38
N ALA A 155 -15.89 50.97 -54.54
CA ALA A 155 -14.67 50.16 -54.48
C ALA A 155 -13.53 50.70 -53.60
N GLY A 156 -13.79 50.82 -52.29
CA GLY A 156 -12.80 50.27 -51.37
C GLY A 156 -12.69 48.77 -51.65
N GLU A 157 -11.52 48.28 -52.08
CA GLU A 157 -11.32 46.86 -52.41
C GLU A 157 -11.83 45.98 -51.26
N ASN A 158 -12.95 45.29 -51.48
CA ASN A 158 -13.51 44.44 -50.45
C ASN A 158 -12.54 43.25 -50.26
N CYS A 159 -12.36 42.80 -49.01
CA CYS A 159 -11.50 41.66 -48.67
C CYS A 159 -11.65 40.46 -49.63
N ALA A 160 -12.90 40.15 -50.02
CA ALA A 160 -13.22 39.07 -50.94
C ALA A 160 -12.67 39.27 -52.36
N GLU A 161 -12.70 40.49 -52.88
CA GLU A 161 -12.20 40.86 -54.21
C GLU A 161 -10.67 40.92 -54.21
N LYS A 162 -10.08 41.51 -53.16
CA LYS A 162 -8.62 41.67 -53.03
C LYS A 162 -7.87 40.36 -52.83
N PHE A 163 -8.43 39.46 -52.02
CA PHE A 163 -7.76 38.21 -51.62
C PHE A 163 -8.43 36.95 -52.19
N GLY A 164 -9.49 37.08 -53.00
CA GLY A 164 -10.19 35.95 -53.63
C GLY A 164 -10.92 35.03 -52.63
N ARG A 165 -11.35 35.55 -51.47
CA ARG A 165 -11.95 34.75 -50.38
C ARG A 165 -13.48 34.83 -50.43
N THR A 166 -14.15 33.68 -50.38
CA THR A 166 -15.61 33.59 -50.56
C THR A 166 -16.39 33.16 -49.31
N VAL A 167 -15.71 33.01 -48.18
CA VAL A 167 -16.28 32.45 -46.94
C VAL A 167 -16.24 33.48 -45.81
N ALA A 168 -17.31 33.57 -45.02
CA ALA A 168 -17.37 34.39 -43.81
C ALA A 168 -16.63 33.73 -42.63
N CYS A 169 -15.95 34.51 -41.79
CA CYS A 169 -15.07 33.99 -40.74
C CYS A 169 -15.79 33.38 -39.54
N ARG A 170 -17.06 33.72 -39.29
CA ARG A 170 -17.78 33.25 -38.08
C ARG A 170 -17.74 31.72 -37.93
N GLU A 171 -18.08 30.97 -38.98
CA GLU A 171 -18.17 29.51 -38.91
C GLU A 171 -16.80 28.81 -38.81
N PRO A 172 -15.79 29.12 -39.66
CA PRO A 172 -14.44 28.58 -39.49
C PRO A 172 -13.82 28.92 -38.13
N TRP A 173 -14.02 30.14 -37.64
CA TRP A 173 -13.45 30.61 -36.36
C TRP A 173 -14.13 29.94 -35.16
N LYS A 174 -15.46 29.76 -35.23
CA LYS A 174 -16.24 28.98 -34.26
C LYS A 174 -15.78 27.53 -34.21
N ARG A 175 -15.58 26.87 -35.36
CA ARG A 175 -15.07 25.49 -35.43
C ARG A 175 -13.66 25.37 -34.87
N ALA A 176 -12.79 26.36 -35.14
CA ALA A 176 -11.44 26.38 -34.58
C ALA A 176 -11.46 26.45 -33.04
N MET A 177 -12.35 27.28 -32.47
CA MET A 177 -12.55 27.37 -31.02
C MET A 177 -13.11 26.06 -30.43
N GLN A 178 -14.15 25.50 -31.03
CA GLN A 178 -14.75 24.23 -30.57
C GLN A 178 -13.77 23.06 -30.62
N GLY A 179 -13.02 22.96 -31.73
CA GLY A 179 -12.02 21.92 -31.91
C GLY A 179 -10.88 22.02 -30.89
N GLY A 180 -10.37 23.23 -30.66
CA GLY A 180 -9.31 23.47 -29.67
C GLY A 180 -9.76 23.17 -28.24
N ALA A 181 -10.94 23.68 -27.83
CA ALA A 181 -11.51 23.38 -26.50
C ALA A 181 -11.78 21.89 -26.30
N GLY A 182 -12.25 21.19 -27.34
CA GLY A 182 -12.45 19.74 -27.31
C GLY A 182 -11.15 18.96 -27.14
N LEU A 183 -10.08 19.36 -27.84
CA LEU A 183 -8.77 18.70 -27.73
C LEU A 183 -8.10 18.97 -26.38
N ASP A 184 -8.13 20.21 -25.90
CA ASP A 184 -7.66 20.57 -24.55
C ASP A 184 -8.45 19.80 -23.48
N GLY A 185 -9.78 19.67 -23.64
CA GLY A 185 -10.61 18.86 -22.77
C GLY A 185 -10.19 17.38 -22.76
N ALA A 186 -9.86 16.82 -23.93
CA ALA A 186 -9.37 15.45 -24.05
C ALA A 186 -8.01 15.26 -23.34
N VAL A 187 -7.11 16.24 -23.42
CA VAL A 187 -5.85 16.25 -22.66
C VAL A 187 -6.11 16.20 -21.16
N VAL A 188 -7.00 17.05 -20.64
CA VAL A 188 -7.34 17.07 -19.19
C VAL A 188 -7.93 15.73 -18.74
N VAL A 189 -8.85 15.15 -19.50
CA VAL A 189 -9.46 13.84 -19.19
C VAL A 189 -8.40 12.73 -19.20
N ALA A 190 -7.51 12.72 -20.20
CA ALA A 190 -6.42 11.74 -20.27
C ALA A 190 -5.49 11.85 -19.06
N VAL A 191 -5.13 13.07 -18.64
CA VAL A 191 -4.34 13.29 -17.42
C VAL A 191 -5.08 12.79 -16.18
N GLY A 192 -6.39 13.07 -16.06
CA GLY A 192 -7.22 12.56 -14.96
C GLY A 192 -7.21 11.02 -14.88
N LEU A 193 -7.35 10.33 -16.02
CA LEU A 193 -7.27 8.87 -16.09
C LEU A 193 -5.88 8.35 -15.69
N LEU A 194 -4.82 9.01 -16.16
CA LEU A 194 -3.44 8.66 -15.79
C LEU A 194 -3.19 8.83 -14.29
N GLN A 195 -3.78 9.85 -13.66
CA GLN A 195 -3.69 10.06 -12.21
C GLN A 195 -4.39 8.95 -11.44
N VAL A 196 -5.62 8.57 -11.84
CA VAL A 196 -6.35 7.45 -11.23
C VAL A 196 -5.59 6.14 -11.38
N LEU A 197 -5.08 5.87 -12.58
CA LEU A 197 -4.25 4.69 -12.86
C LEU A 197 -2.98 4.69 -12.00
N SER A 198 -2.27 5.82 -11.91
CA SER A 198 -1.06 5.97 -11.09
C SER A 198 -1.36 5.76 -9.61
N TRP A 199 -2.52 6.20 -9.12
CA TRP A 199 -2.95 5.99 -7.74
C TRP A 199 -3.32 4.53 -7.44
N VAL A 200 -4.10 3.89 -8.32
CA VAL A 200 -4.47 2.46 -8.20
C VAL A 200 -3.22 1.57 -8.29
N MET A 201 -2.34 1.87 -9.25
CA MET A 201 -1.07 1.15 -9.40
C MET A 201 -0.11 1.45 -8.25
N GLY A 202 -0.05 2.69 -7.75
CA GLY A 202 0.76 3.07 -6.59
C GLY A 202 0.34 2.34 -5.31
N ARG A 203 -0.97 2.13 -5.08
CA ARG A 203 -1.48 1.28 -3.99
C ARG A 203 -1.10 -0.19 -4.15
N ARG A 204 -1.18 -0.71 -5.39
CA ARG A 204 -0.73 -2.09 -5.70
C ARG A 204 0.78 -2.25 -5.59
N TRP A 205 1.55 -1.20 -5.88
CA TRP A 205 3.00 -1.19 -5.82
C TRP A 205 3.56 -0.94 -4.42
N ALA A 206 2.87 -0.21 -3.54
CA ALA A 206 3.20 -0.20 -2.11
C ALA A 206 3.09 -1.61 -1.50
N LYS A 207 2.10 -2.40 -1.94
CA LYS A 207 2.00 -3.85 -1.64
C LYS A 207 3.01 -4.70 -2.43
N GLY A 208 3.39 -4.26 -3.63
CA GLY A 208 4.29 -4.98 -4.55
C GLY A 208 5.78 -4.81 -4.25
N ARG A 209 6.23 -3.66 -3.75
CA ARG A 209 7.64 -3.38 -3.44
C ARG A 209 8.14 -4.20 -2.24
N SER A 210 7.27 -4.48 -1.26
CA SER A 210 7.52 -5.45 -0.18
C SER A 210 7.67 -6.88 -0.74
N ARG A 211 6.83 -7.29 -1.71
CA ARG A 211 6.98 -8.56 -2.44
C ARG A 211 8.24 -8.61 -3.31
N ASP A 212 8.54 -7.55 -4.05
CA ASP A 212 9.64 -7.53 -5.02
C ASP A 212 11.00 -7.50 -4.34
N TYR A 213 11.17 -6.83 -3.20
CA TYR A 213 12.43 -6.83 -2.44
C TYR A 213 12.75 -8.23 -1.89
N LEU A 214 11.73 -8.94 -1.39
CA LEU A 214 11.85 -10.33 -0.93
C LEU A 214 12.06 -11.32 -2.09
N THR A 215 11.31 -11.15 -3.18
CA THR A 215 11.39 -12.03 -4.36
C THR A 215 12.73 -11.86 -5.09
N LEU A 216 13.28 -10.64 -5.18
CA LEU A 216 14.60 -10.38 -5.75
C LEU A 216 15.73 -10.91 -4.86
N LYS A 217 15.61 -10.86 -3.52
CA LYS A 217 16.61 -11.49 -2.63
C LYS A 217 16.60 -13.02 -2.73
N LEU A 218 15.41 -13.63 -2.77
CA LEU A 218 15.27 -15.08 -2.96
C LEU A 218 15.81 -15.53 -4.33
N TYR A 219 15.55 -14.79 -5.40
CA TYR A 219 16.11 -15.06 -6.74
C TYR A 219 17.62 -14.81 -6.84
N ARG A 220 18.16 -13.81 -6.12
CA ARG A 220 19.61 -13.51 -6.11
C ARG A 220 20.43 -14.63 -5.45
N HIS A 221 19.82 -15.43 -4.58
CA HIS A 221 20.38 -16.66 -4.03
C HIS A 221 20.04 -17.93 -4.84
N GLY A 222 19.49 -17.79 -6.06
CA GLY A 222 19.21 -18.92 -6.95
C GLY A 222 17.98 -19.74 -6.58
N ILE A 223 17.08 -19.22 -5.73
CA ILE A 223 15.89 -19.95 -5.28
C ILE A 223 14.70 -19.55 -6.17
N THR A 224 14.36 -20.39 -7.15
CA THR A 224 13.12 -20.22 -7.91
C THR A 224 11.89 -20.67 -7.10
N ARG A 225 10.69 -20.16 -7.44
CA ARG A 225 9.43 -20.51 -6.74
C ARG A 225 9.10 -22.01 -6.80
N SER A 226 9.62 -22.72 -7.80
CA SER A 226 9.52 -24.17 -7.99
C SER A 226 10.59 -24.97 -7.22
N GLU A 227 11.64 -24.30 -6.75
CA GLU A 227 12.79 -24.90 -6.05
C GLU A 227 12.82 -24.60 -4.57
N ILE A 228 11.79 -23.94 -4.01
CA ILE A 228 11.66 -23.77 -2.55
C ILE A 228 11.74 -25.16 -1.90
N PRO A 229 12.88 -25.52 -1.27
CA PRO A 229 13.15 -26.90 -0.86
C PRO A 229 12.17 -27.38 0.20
N ILE A 230 11.52 -26.46 0.90
CA ILE A 230 10.49 -26.74 1.92
C ILE A 230 9.42 -27.71 1.39
N PHE A 231 8.93 -27.54 0.16
CA PHE A 231 7.86 -28.39 -0.38
C PHE A 231 8.34 -29.76 -0.87
N ARG A 232 9.63 -29.88 -1.21
CA ARG A 232 10.24 -31.13 -1.69
C ARG A 232 10.83 -31.93 -0.53
N GLN A 233 11.45 -31.27 0.43
CA GLN A 233 12.16 -31.84 1.58
C GLN A 233 11.20 -32.27 2.68
N ILE A 234 10.13 -31.50 2.96
CA ILE A 234 9.04 -31.96 3.84
C ILE A 234 8.41 -33.23 3.27
N ARG A 235 8.11 -33.25 1.96
CA ARG A 235 7.56 -34.42 1.27
C ARG A 235 8.53 -35.60 1.22
N HIS A 236 9.84 -35.34 1.17
CA HIS A 236 10.86 -36.40 1.12
C HIS A 236 11.21 -36.97 2.50
N HIS A 237 11.14 -36.17 3.57
CA HIS A 237 11.27 -36.62 4.96
C HIS A 237 10.02 -37.38 5.42
N THR A 238 8.81 -36.91 5.10
CA THR A 238 7.60 -37.69 5.42
C THR A 238 7.46 -38.96 4.58
N ALA A 239 8.00 -39.01 3.36
CA ALA A 239 7.96 -40.20 2.50
C ALA A 239 9.10 -41.21 2.75
N LYS A 240 10.16 -40.85 3.49
CA LYS A 240 11.26 -41.77 3.80
C LYS A 240 11.48 -41.85 5.31
N ARG A 241 10.95 -42.94 5.87
CA ARG A 241 11.10 -43.48 7.22
C ARG A 241 10.26 -42.81 8.29
N ASP A 242 9.17 -43.48 8.67
CA ASP A 242 8.97 -43.80 10.07
C ASP A 242 8.05 -45.05 10.24
N PRO A 243 8.50 -46.16 10.87
CA PRO A 243 7.67 -47.33 11.17
C PRO A 243 6.56 -47.05 12.22
N LEU A 244 6.56 -45.88 12.86
CA LEU A 244 5.60 -45.50 13.92
C LEU A 244 4.14 -45.33 13.46
N PHE A 245 3.88 -45.21 12.15
CA PHE A 245 2.50 -45.08 11.63
C PHE A 245 1.64 -46.34 11.76
N ALA A 246 2.23 -47.50 12.13
CA ALA A 246 1.49 -48.75 12.29
C ALA A 246 0.90 -48.97 13.69
N ALA A 247 1.25 -48.16 14.69
CA ALA A 247 0.91 -48.42 16.08
C ALA A 247 0.07 -47.30 16.70
N GLY A 248 -1.19 -47.13 16.23
CA GLY A 248 -2.36 -46.72 17.03
C GLY A 248 -2.25 -45.57 18.05
N HIS A 249 -1.26 -44.69 17.97
CA HIS A 249 -1.07 -43.56 18.87
C HIS A 249 -1.16 -42.28 18.04
N THR A 250 -2.15 -41.46 18.38
CA THR A 250 -2.37 -40.13 17.83
C THR A 250 -1.10 -39.28 18.02
N PRO A 251 -0.50 -38.71 16.97
CA PRO A 251 0.63 -37.80 17.15
C PRO A 251 0.13 -36.40 17.56
N PRO A 252 0.86 -35.68 18.44
CA PRO A 252 0.55 -34.30 18.80
C PRO A 252 0.79 -33.38 17.59
N GLY A 253 -0.25 -32.74 17.07
CA GLY A 253 -0.22 -31.98 15.80
C GLY A 253 0.58 -30.67 15.79
N GLU A 254 1.29 -30.32 16.86
CA GLU A 254 2.01 -29.05 17.01
C GLU A 254 3.53 -29.18 16.81
N GLU A 255 4.10 -30.38 17.01
CA GLU A 255 5.54 -30.62 17.07
C GLU A 255 6.29 -30.46 15.73
N LYS A 256 5.56 -30.33 14.62
CA LYS A 256 6.12 -30.30 13.25
C LYS A 256 5.96 -28.95 12.53
N LEU A 257 5.32 -27.96 13.16
CA LEU A 257 5.21 -26.60 12.65
C LEU A 257 6.50 -25.80 12.82
N PHE A 258 7.15 -26.00 13.97
CA PHE A 258 8.34 -25.31 14.39
C PHE A 258 9.55 -25.45 13.45
N PRO A 259 9.90 -26.66 12.94
CA PRO A 259 11.03 -26.82 12.02
C PRO A 259 10.84 -26.05 10.71
N VAL A 260 9.61 -25.93 10.22
CA VAL A 260 9.29 -25.18 9.00
C VAL A 260 9.55 -23.69 9.21
N LEU A 261 9.10 -23.14 10.33
CA LEU A 261 9.30 -21.73 10.66
C LEU A 261 10.79 -21.43 10.90
N CYS A 262 11.50 -22.29 11.64
CA CYS A 262 12.94 -22.14 11.82
C CYS A 262 13.72 -22.26 10.50
N TYR A 263 13.31 -23.16 9.61
CA TYR A 263 13.91 -23.28 8.28
C TYR A 263 13.68 -22.03 7.43
N ILE A 264 12.47 -21.47 7.41
CA ILE A 264 12.17 -20.22 6.68
C ILE A 264 13.04 -19.08 7.17
N ILE A 265 13.08 -18.90 8.49
CA ILE A 265 13.83 -17.82 9.14
C ILE A 265 15.34 -18.01 8.90
N HIS A 266 15.85 -19.23 9.00
CA HIS A 266 17.27 -19.53 8.81
C HIS A 266 17.71 -19.43 7.34
N THR A 267 17.01 -20.08 6.41
CA THR A 267 17.48 -20.22 5.02
C THR A 267 17.22 -19.00 4.18
N ALA A 268 16.25 -18.16 4.56
CA ALA A 268 15.95 -16.96 3.81
C ALA A 268 16.71 -15.72 4.33
N ASP A 269 17.39 -15.82 5.49
CA ASP A 269 18.06 -14.70 6.19
C ASP A 269 17.16 -13.47 6.29
N ILE A 270 15.90 -13.72 6.66
CA ILE A 270 14.84 -12.71 6.75
C ILE A 270 14.41 -12.60 8.21
N ARG A 271 14.28 -11.36 8.66
CA ARG A 271 13.52 -11.01 9.85
C ARG A 271 12.06 -10.76 9.45
N VAL A 272 11.08 -11.37 10.11
CA VAL A 272 9.65 -11.19 9.83
C VAL A 272 9.01 -10.15 10.74
N ALA A 273 9.41 -10.11 12.01
CA ALA A 273 8.94 -9.22 13.08
C ALA A 273 7.43 -9.30 13.42
N TYR A 274 6.70 -10.27 12.86
CA TYR A 274 5.25 -10.45 13.03
C TYR A 274 4.84 -11.94 13.04
N ILE A 275 5.62 -12.79 13.70
CA ILE A 275 5.22 -14.19 13.91
C ILE A 275 4.21 -14.23 15.06
N LYS A 276 2.97 -14.64 14.74
CA LYS A 276 1.87 -14.88 15.66
C LYS A 276 0.97 -15.98 15.10
N GLU A 277 0.19 -16.63 15.95
CA GLU A 277 -0.72 -17.73 15.56
C GLU A 277 -1.63 -17.36 14.38
N GLU A 278 -2.21 -16.15 14.37
CA GLU A 278 -3.09 -15.66 13.29
C GLU A 278 -2.41 -15.54 11.92
N ASN A 279 -1.08 -15.41 11.92
CA ASN A 279 -0.28 -15.30 10.70
C ASN A 279 0.25 -16.65 10.24
N ILE A 280 -0.06 -17.75 10.93
CA ILE A 280 0.31 -19.10 10.52
C ILE A 280 -0.90 -19.75 9.86
N LEU A 281 -0.81 -19.93 8.54
CA LEU A 281 -1.89 -20.47 7.72
C LEU A 281 -1.66 -21.95 7.48
N THR A 282 -2.64 -22.79 7.82
CA THR A 282 -2.59 -24.22 7.49
C THR A 282 -3.22 -24.49 6.12
N GLY A 283 -2.58 -25.36 5.33
CA GLY A 283 -3.14 -25.82 4.07
C GLY A 283 -4.35 -26.73 4.31
N ILE A 284 -5.41 -26.56 3.52
CA ILE A 284 -6.54 -27.49 3.51
C ILE A 284 -6.34 -28.48 2.37
N PRO A 285 -6.11 -29.78 2.67
CA PRO A 285 -5.65 -30.73 1.66
C PRO A 285 -6.75 -31.21 0.72
N ASP A 286 -7.99 -31.30 1.22
CA ASP A 286 -9.15 -31.71 0.42
C ASP A 286 -10.26 -30.67 0.51
N LYS A 287 -10.73 -30.21 -0.66
CA LYS A 287 -11.87 -29.30 -0.77
C LYS A 287 -13.17 -29.92 -0.28
N ARG A 288 -13.27 -31.26 -0.24
CA ARG A 288 -14.44 -31.97 0.33
C ARG A 288 -14.65 -31.62 1.81
N ALA A 289 -13.62 -31.19 2.53
CA ALA A 289 -13.75 -30.70 3.90
C ALA A 289 -14.70 -29.50 3.99
N PHE A 290 -14.70 -28.60 2.98
CA PHE A 290 -15.65 -27.50 2.91
C PHE A 290 -17.07 -28.00 2.65
N GLU A 291 -17.25 -28.91 1.71
CA GLU A 291 -18.57 -29.48 1.39
C GLU A 291 -19.19 -30.18 2.60
N ALA A 292 -18.39 -30.97 3.33
CA ALA A 292 -18.81 -31.62 4.57
C ALA A 292 -19.17 -30.61 5.66
N PHE A 293 -18.36 -29.55 5.82
CA PHE A 293 -18.65 -28.48 6.79
C PHE A 293 -19.95 -27.73 6.46
N PHE A 294 -20.15 -27.35 5.20
CA PHE A 294 -21.38 -26.69 4.76
C PHE A 294 -22.60 -27.60 4.93
N ARG A 295 -22.47 -28.88 4.55
CA ARG A 295 -23.54 -29.86 4.71
C ARG A 295 -23.91 -30.03 6.19
N ALA A 296 -22.92 -30.14 7.07
CA ALA A 296 -23.16 -30.24 8.51
C ALA A 296 -23.88 -29.00 9.06
N GLU A 297 -23.53 -27.79 8.63
CA GLU A 297 -24.20 -26.55 9.06
C GLU A 297 -25.64 -26.46 8.54
N LEU A 298 -25.92 -27.00 7.35
CA LEU A 298 -27.29 -27.10 6.81
C LEU A 298 -28.14 -28.12 7.56
N GLU A 299 -27.58 -29.30 7.84
CA GLU A 299 -28.28 -30.41 8.50
C GLU A 299 -28.50 -30.14 9.99
N THR A 300 -27.51 -29.58 10.66
CA THR A 300 -27.58 -29.22 12.08
C THR A 300 -27.05 -27.80 12.23
N PRO A 301 -27.88 -26.75 12.23
CA PRO A 301 -27.40 -25.38 12.33
C PRO A 301 -26.68 -25.09 13.64
N SER A 302 -25.61 -24.30 13.60
CA SER A 302 -24.89 -23.87 14.78
C SER A 302 -25.76 -22.97 15.65
N ALA A 303 -25.67 -23.13 16.97
CA ALA A 303 -26.38 -22.28 17.92
C ALA A 303 -26.01 -20.81 17.67
N ARG A 304 -26.98 -19.90 17.71
CA ARG A 304 -26.80 -18.49 17.38
C ARG A 304 -27.52 -17.59 18.36
N LYS A 305 -26.93 -16.42 18.63
CA LYS A 305 -27.53 -15.40 19.50
C LYS A 305 -27.45 -14.02 18.86
N LEU A 306 -28.43 -13.18 19.16
CA LEU A 306 -28.42 -11.77 18.79
C LEU A 306 -27.72 -10.95 19.88
N VAL A 307 -26.74 -10.14 19.48
CA VAL A 307 -25.96 -9.27 20.36
C VAL A 307 -26.12 -7.82 19.88
N GLY A 308 -26.04 -6.86 20.81
CA GLY A 308 -26.09 -5.42 20.51
C GLY A 308 -27.46 -4.96 19.99
N LYS A 309 -28.45 -4.83 20.88
CA LYS A 309 -29.84 -4.40 20.57
C LYS A 309 -30.45 -5.11 19.33
N GLY A 310 -30.09 -6.37 19.10
CA GLY A 310 -30.63 -7.17 17.98
C GLY A 310 -29.97 -6.96 16.62
N SER A 311 -28.84 -6.25 16.53
CA SER A 311 -28.22 -5.89 15.25
C SER A 311 -27.14 -6.87 14.75
N VAL A 312 -26.55 -7.68 15.63
CA VAL A 312 -25.46 -8.59 15.26
C VAL A 312 -25.83 -10.02 15.61
N LEU A 313 -25.87 -10.90 14.61
CA LEU A 313 -26.08 -12.33 14.78
C LEU A 313 -24.72 -13.02 14.93
N VAL A 314 -24.48 -13.63 16.09
CA VAL A 314 -23.24 -14.35 16.41
C VAL A 314 -23.53 -15.85 16.46
N TYR A 315 -22.74 -16.63 15.75
CA TYR A 315 -22.85 -18.09 15.68
C TYR A 315 -21.80 -18.74 16.60
N GLN A 316 -22.17 -19.86 17.21
CA GLN A 316 -21.21 -20.72 17.89
C GLN A 316 -20.23 -21.30 16.86
N SER A 317 -18.94 -21.27 17.18
CA SER A 317 -17.92 -21.87 16.32
C SER A 317 -18.12 -23.38 16.23
N ARG A 318 -17.89 -23.94 15.05
CA ARG A 318 -17.95 -25.37 14.75
C ARG A 318 -16.57 -25.86 14.34
N THR A 319 -16.26 -27.10 14.70
CA THR A 319 -15.06 -27.78 14.26
C THR A 319 -15.04 -27.98 12.74
N PHE A 320 -13.93 -27.61 12.11
CA PHE A 320 -13.70 -27.74 10.67
C PHE A 320 -12.73 -28.90 10.42
N GLY A 321 -13.06 -29.83 9.50
CA GLY A 321 -12.20 -30.98 9.16
C GLY A 321 -12.33 -32.22 10.05
N GLY A 322 -13.50 -32.87 10.07
CA GLY A 322 -13.71 -34.11 10.84
C GLY A 322 -12.86 -35.30 10.38
N THR A 323 -12.50 -36.17 11.34
CA THR A 323 -11.77 -37.47 11.22
C THR A 323 -10.80 -37.55 10.04
N ALA A 324 -9.82 -36.64 9.99
CA ALA A 324 -8.67 -36.83 9.11
C ALA A 324 -7.98 -38.15 9.47
N THR A 325 -7.75 -39.00 8.48
CA THR A 325 -6.81 -40.11 8.63
C THR A 325 -5.41 -39.54 8.93
N ALA A 326 -4.51 -40.33 9.53
CA ALA A 326 -3.15 -39.88 9.84
C ALA A 326 -2.43 -39.29 8.60
N ASP A 327 -2.70 -39.85 7.41
CA ASP A 327 -2.15 -39.38 6.13
C ASP A 327 -2.76 -38.05 5.65
N GLU A 328 -4.04 -37.81 5.93
CA GLU A 328 -4.69 -36.52 5.62
C GLU A 328 -4.24 -35.44 6.59
N ALA A 329 -4.01 -35.77 7.87
CA ALA A 329 -3.46 -34.87 8.88
C ALA A 329 -2.08 -34.32 8.46
N VAL A 330 -1.25 -35.13 7.78
CA VAL A 330 0.05 -34.69 7.25
C VAL A 330 -0.06 -33.51 6.29
N ALA A 331 -1.15 -33.41 5.54
CA ALA A 331 -1.34 -32.34 4.59
C ALA A 331 -1.93 -31.05 5.23
N TRP A 332 -2.55 -31.16 6.41
CA TRP A 332 -2.84 -30.00 7.29
C TRP A 332 -1.58 -29.38 7.89
N TYR A 333 -0.51 -30.18 8.06
CA TYR A 333 0.80 -29.72 8.56
C TYR A 333 1.62 -28.92 7.53
N SER A 334 1.07 -28.61 6.35
CA SER A 334 1.65 -27.64 5.42
C SER A 334 1.33 -26.22 5.87
N ALA A 335 1.90 -25.82 7.00
CA ALA A 335 1.74 -24.47 7.50
C ALA A 335 2.64 -23.48 6.75
N VAL A 336 2.08 -22.32 6.45
CA VAL A 336 2.72 -21.24 5.72
C VAL A 336 2.63 -19.97 6.56
N LEU A 337 3.75 -19.30 6.73
CA LEU A 337 3.77 -17.98 7.33
C LEU A 337 3.14 -16.97 6.36
N GLY A 338 1.96 -16.48 6.72
CA GLY A 338 1.28 -15.37 6.10
C GLY A 338 1.81 -14.02 6.60
N ASP A 339 1.38 -12.96 5.92
CA ASP A 339 1.61 -11.56 6.31
C ASP A 339 3.09 -11.15 6.57
N LEU A 340 3.89 -11.18 5.50
CA LEU A 340 5.29 -10.75 5.51
C LEU A 340 5.48 -9.22 5.36
N LEU A 341 4.46 -8.41 5.70
CA LEU A 341 4.51 -6.95 5.49
C LEU A 341 5.59 -6.25 6.33
N GLY A 342 6.01 -6.86 7.45
CA GLY A 342 7.12 -6.37 8.29
C GLY A 342 8.47 -7.01 7.99
N ALA A 343 8.56 -7.87 6.97
CA ALA A 343 9.77 -8.64 6.71
C ALA A 343 10.91 -7.78 6.11
N ALA A 344 12.14 -7.97 6.59
CA ALA A 344 13.35 -7.29 6.13
C ALA A 344 14.59 -8.21 6.18
N ASP A 345 15.77 -7.68 5.88
CA ASP A 345 17.03 -8.43 6.08
C ASP A 345 17.17 -8.84 7.55
N GLY A 346 17.62 -10.08 7.80
CA GLY A 346 17.96 -10.54 9.15
C GLY A 346 19.02 -9.67 9.82
N ASN A 347 19.93 -9.11 9.02
CA ASN A 347 21.03 -8.25 9.47
C ASN A 347 20.64 -6.77 9.59
N ASP A 348 19.47 -6.37 9.09
CA ASP A 348 18.99 -5.00 9.29
C ASP A 348 18.68 -4.79 10.78
N VAL A 349 19.19 -3.69 11.32
CA VAL A 349 18.94 -3.27 12.71
C VAL A 349 17.94 -2.13 12.68
N ASN A 350 16.82 -2.28 13.39
CA ASN A 350 15.89 -1.15 13.60
C ASN A 350 16.28 -0.42 14.88
N GLU A 351 16.33 0.91 14.85
CA GLU A 351 16.99 1.68 15.91
C GLU A 351 16.16 1.94 17.18
N ALA A 352 14.84 1.71 17.16
CA ALA A 352 13.94 1.73 18.34
C ALA A 352 12.43 1.64 18.02
N ASP A 353 12.01 1.25 16.80
CA ASP A 353 10.58 1.29 16.43
C ASP A 353 9.76 0.25 17.21
N LEU A 354 8.52 0.61 17.57
CA LEU A 354 7.54 -0.35 18.12
C LEU A 354 7.06 -1.27 17.00
N ALA A 355 7.63 -2.47 16.93
CA ALA A 355 7.12 -3.58 16.12
C ALA A 355 6.45 -4.63 17.01
N GLN A 356 5.96 -5.69 16.36
CA GLN A 356 5.28 -6.84 16.97
C GLN A 356 3.92 -6.53 17.64
N PRO A 357 2.96 -7.47 17.58
CA PRO A 357 1.79 -7.45 18.46
C PRO A 357 2.24 -7.48 19.91
N VAL A 358 1.47 -6.85 20.81
CA VAL A 358 1.88 -6.62 22.20
C VAL A 358 2.23 -7.92 22.93
N CYS A 359 1.32 -8.90 22.90
CA CYS A 359 1.53 -10.19 23.58
C CYS A 359 2.72 -10.98 23.02
N TYR A 360 3.16 -10.68 21.81
CA TYR A 360 4.30 -11.36 21.18
C TYR A 360 5.59 -10.54 21.31
N ARG A 361 5.51 -9.29 21.79
CA ARG A 361 6.62 -8.34 21.69
C ARG A 361 7.80 -8.73 22.57
N ALA A 362 8.98 -8.74 21.96
CA ALA A 362 10.24 -9.04 22.63
C ALA A 362 10.66 -7.92 23.61
N PRO A 363 11.41 -8.24 24.68
CA PRO A 363 11.79 -7.27 25.71
C PRO A 363 12.60 -6.09 25.17
N GLU A 364 13.55 -6.32 24.27
CA GLU A 364 14.34 -5.28 23.60
C GLU A 364 13.47 -4.30 22.81
N VAL A 365 12.39 -4.79 22.20
CA VAL A 365 11.42 -3.96 21.48
C VAL A 365 10.62 -3.14 22.47
N ASN A 366 10.20 -3.67 23.62
CA ASN A 366 9.54 -2.91 24.69
C ASN A 366 10.44 -1.80 25.27
N PHE A 367 11.73 -2.11 25.49
CA PHE A 367 12.71 -1.17 26.01
C PHE A 367 13.08 -0.05 25.03
N GLY A 368 12.63 -0.13 23.77
CA GLY A 368 13.00 0.82 22.72
C GLY A 368 14.47 0.71 22.35
N MET A 369 15.06 -0.48 22.52
CA MET A 369 16.42 -0.75 22.08
C MET A 369 16.43 -1.07 20.59
N ALA A 370 17.62 -1.08 20.01
CA ALA A 370 17.79 -1.58 18.67
C ALA A 370 17.50 -3.09 18.62
N TRP A 371 16.84 -3.56 17.56
CA TRP A 371 16.43 -4.95 17.43
C TRP A 371 16.55 -5.45 15.99
N SER A 372 16.83 -6.74 15.83
CA SER A 372 17.00 -7.43 14.54
C SER A 372 16.39 -8.85 14.61
N TYR A 373 16.87 -9.77 13.79
CA TYR A 373 16.49 -11.18 13.71
C TYR A 373 16.06 -11.90 15.02
N PRO A 374 16.74 -11.75 16.19
CA PRO A 374 16.38 -12.52 17.39
C PRO A 374 14.97 -12.29 17.94
N VAL A 375 14.27 -11.23 17.50
CA VAL A 375 12.88 -10.97 17.85
C VAL A 375 11.93 -12.05 17.32
N ASP A 376 12.27 -12.69 16.20
CA ASP A 376 11.46 -13.76 15.60
C ASP A 376 11.61 -15.08 16.36
N VAL A 377 12.81 -15.35 16.88
CA VAL A 377 13.05 -16.49 17.79
C VAL A 377 12.21 -16.35 19.07
N TRP A 378 12.13 -15.14 19.62
CA TRP A 378 11.25 -14.84 20.75
C TRP A 378 9.77 -15.09 20.41
N ASN A 379 9.32 -14.63 19.24
CA ASN A 379 7.94 -14.86 18.81
C ASN A 379 7.61 -16.34 18.68
N LEU A 380 8.53 -17.13 18.11
CA LEU A 380 8.36 -18.57 18.00
C LEU A 380 8.24 -19.24 19.37
N GLY A 381 9.07 -18.86 20.33
CA GLY A 381 8.97 -19.37 21.70
C GLY A 381 7.61 -19.07 22.35
N LEU A 382 6.95 -17.97 21.98
CA LEU A 382 5.61 -17.64 22.48
C LEU A 382 4.49 -18.39 21.77
N VAL A 383 4.61 -18.65 20.47
CA VAL A 383 3.67 -19.49 19.72
C VAL A 383 3.70 -20.92 20.28
N GLU A 384 4.89 -21.50 20.45
CA GLU A 384 5.02 -22.85 21.03
C GLU A 384 4.63 -22.90 22.52
N GLY A 385 4.86 -21.81 23.24
CA GLY A 385 4.51 -21.69 24.66
C GLY A 385 3.01 -21.54 24.93
N HIS A 386 2.16 -21.39 23.89
CA HIS A 386 0.72 -21.14 23.95
C HIS A 386 0.33 -19.90 24.76
N ASN A 387 0.24 -18.74 24.09
CA ASN A 387 -0.31 -17.47 24.60
C ASN A 387 -0.01 -17.21 26.10
N LEU A 388 1.29 -17.08 26.42
CA LEU A 388 1.79 -16.83 27.77
C LEU A 388 1.44 -15.44 28.33
N PHE A 389 0.82 -14.56 27.55
CA PHE A 389 0.61 -13.16 27.95
C PHE A 389 -0.81 -12.68 27.64
N GLU A 390 -1.41 -11.95 28.58
CA GLU A 390 -2.78 -11.44 28.43
C GLU A 390 -2.78 -10.03 27.81
N VAL A 391 -3.75 -9.76 26.93
CA VAL A 391 -3.94 -8.39 26.39
C VAL A 391 -4.52 -7.50 27.48
N SER A 392 -3.92 -6.33 27.70
CA SER A 392 -4.44 -5.30 28.60
C SER A 392 -5.63 -4.57 27.96
N ASP A 393 -6.74 -4.42 28.68
CA ASP A 393 -7.82 -3.51 28.27
C ASP A 393 -7.40 -2.03 28.31
N ASN A 394 -6.37 -1.71 29.12
CA ASN A 394 -5.82 -0.37 29.24
C ASN A 394 -4.59 -0.19 28.34
N LYS A 395 -4.76 0.55 27.24
CA LYS A 395 -3.71 0.84 26.25
C LYS A 395 -2.56 1.69 26.80
N ASP A 396 -2.82 2.55 27.79
CA ASP A 396 -1.80 3.46 28.32
C ASP A 396 -0.75 2.75 29.18
N LYS A 397 -1.10 1.57 29.71
CA LYS A 397 -0.22 0.75 30.58
C LYS A 397 0.15 -0.60 29.96
N GLU A 398 -0.09 -0.76 28.67
CA GLU A 398 0.05 -2.04 27.97
C GLU A 398 1.49 -2.57 27.99
N ILE A 399 2.48 -1.70 27.75
CA ILE A 399 3.92 -2.07 27.79
C ILE A 399 4.35 -2.44 29.22
N GLN A 400 3.88 -1.68 30.22
CA GLN A 400 4.21 -1.89 31.63
C GLN A 400 3.68 -3.24 32.12
N ARG A 401 2.42 -3.56 31.79
CA ARG A 401 1.80 -4.84 32.13
C ARG A 401 2.53 -6.00 31.45
N HIS A 402 2.76 -5.91 30.14
CA HIS A 402 3.44 -6.95 29.39
C HIS A 402 4.86 -7.22 29.93
N LEU A 403 5.63 -6.16 30.24
CA LEU A 403 6.95 -6.34 30.87
C LEU A 403 6.86 -6.98 32.26
N ALA A 404 5.85 -6.66 33.07
CA ALA A 404 5.68 -7.31 34.37
C ALA A 404 5.39 -8.82 34.21
N GLU A 405 4.65 -9.21 33.18
CA GLU A 405 4.43 -10.63 32.86
C GLU A 405 5.72 -11.30 32.36
N VAL A 406 6.53 -10.62 31.54
CA VAL A 406 7.87 -11.12 31.15
C VAL A 406 8.78 -11.28 32.36
N VAL A 407 8.73 -10.37 33.34
CA VAL A 407 9.45 -10.49 34.62
C VAL A 407 8.94 -11.66 35.44
N GLY A 408 7.63 -11.91 35.44
CA GLY A 408 7.04 -13.11 36.05
C GLY A 408 7.60 -14.40 35.43
N MET A 409 7.75 -14.41 34.10
CA MET A 409 8.22 -15.56 33.32
C MET A 409 9.72 -15.83 33.45
N LEU A 410 10.56 -14.79 33.35
CA LEU A 410 12.01 -14.91 33.25
C LEU A 410 12.76 -14.50 34.53
N GLY A 411 12.06 -13.95 35.52
CA GLY A 411 12.69 -13.24 36.63
C GLY A 411 13.14 -11.82 36.23
N PRO A 412 13.80 -11.09 37.15
CA PRO A 412 14.17 -9.69 36.92
C PRO A 412 15.15 -9.52 35.74
N PRO A 413 15.07 -8.43 34.97
CA PRO A 413 15.96 -8.19 33.84
C PRO A 413 17.39 -7.87 34.33
N PRO A 414 18.42 -8.23 33.55
CA PRO A 414 19.81 -7.86 33.83
C PRO A 414 20.01 -6.34 33.91
N ARG A 415 20.88 -5.88 34.83
CA ARG A 415 21.10 -4.45 35.11
C ARG A 415 21.48 -3.61 33.88
N ASP A 416 22.29 -4.17 32.99
CA ASP A 416 22.72 -3.50 31.76
C ASP A 416 21.57 -3.26 30.77
N ARG A 417 20.51 -4.07 30.82
CA ARG A 417 19.29 -3.83 30.03
C ARG A 417 18.49 -2.68 30.63
N VAL A 418 18.33 -2.65 31.95
CA VAL A 418 17.64 -1.58 32.68
C VAL A 418 18.23 -0.21 32.37
N GLN A 419 19.56 -0.10 32.35
CA GLN A 419 20.27 1.16 32.10
C GLN A 419 20.13 1.69 30.66
N ARG A 420 19.75 0.85 29.71
CA ARG A 420 19.67 1.18 28.27
C ARG A 420 18.24 1.41 27.78
N ILE A 421 17.26 1.43 28.69
CA ILE A 421 15.86 1.65 28.35
C ILE A 421 15.69 3.09 27.83
N LYS A 422 15.18 3.23 26.60
CA LYS A 422 14.95 4.53 25.97
C LYS A 422 13.53 5.09 26.19
N ARG A 423 12.64 4.30 26.79
CA ARG A 423 11.23 4.66 26.99
C ARG A 423 10.92 4.90 28.47
N ASP A 424 10.00 5.82 28.74
CA ASP A 424 9.47 6.08 30.09
C ASP A 424 8.49 4.94 30.48
N VAL A 425 9.05 3.74 30.67
CA VAL A 425 8.27 2.51 30.95
C VAL A 425 8.10 2.31 32.46
N PHE A 426 8.75 3.12 33.30
CA PHE A 426 8.63 3.00 34.75
C PHE A 426 7.39 3.72 35.26
N LEU A 427 6.71 3.09 36.22
CA LEU A 427 5.65 3.72 36.99
C LEU A 427 6.28 4.82 37.86
N LYS A 428 5.88 6.07 37.67
CA LYS A 428 6.27 7.20 38.52
C LYS A 428 5.66 7.15 39.93
N ASP A 429 4.78 6.20 40.22
CA ASP A 429 4.10 6.10 41.51
C ASP A 429 4.32 4.72 42.12
N GLY A 430 5.19 4.67 43.14
CA GLY A 430 5.44 3.50 43.96
C GLY A 430 6.81 3.62 44.62
N GLU A 431 6.81 3.96 45.91
CA GLU A 431 8.01 4.24 46.71
C GLU A 431 9.21 3.33 46.38
N GLU A 432 10.36 3.99 46.23
CA GLU A 432 11.68 3.38 46.20
C GLU A 432 11.90 2.48 47.42
N ARG A 433 11.52 1.21 47.30
CA ARG A 433 12.13 0.13 48.07
C ARG A 433 12.97 -0.68 47.11
N ASN A 434 14.25 -0.30 47.03
CA ASN A 434 15.35 -1.03 46.38
C ASN A 434 15.37 -1.07 44.84
N GLY A 435 15.21 0.08 44.17
CA GLY A 435 15.52 0.19 42.73
C GLY A 435 14.79 -0.83 41.84
N GLY A 436 13.58 -1.22 42.25
CA GLY A 436 12.88 -2.40 41.78
C GLY A 436 11.79 -2.08 40.77
N PHE A 437 11.79 -2.82 39.67
CA PHE A 437 10.60 -3.09 38.87
C PHE A 437 9.44 -3.39 39.82
N LEU A 438 8.26 -2.80 39.60
CA LEU A 438 7.05 -3.27 40.25
C LEU A 438 6.86 -4.73 39.79
N ILE A 439 7.34 -5.66 40.60
CA ILE A 439 7.10 -7.08 40.42
C ILE A 439 5.62 -7.27 40.78
N LEU A 440 4.73 -7.00 39.81
CA LEU A 440 3.53 -7.80 39.77
C LEU A 440 4.06 -9.22 39.57
N LYS A 441 4.01 -10.05 40.62
CA LYS A 441 4.20 -11.49 40.46
C LYS A 441 2.86 -12.03 40.02
N PRO A 442 2.55 -12.19 38.72
CA PRO A 442 1.58 -13.19 38.37
C PRO A 442 2.25 -14.54 38.66
N ASP A 443 1.94 -15.17 39.80
CA ASP A 443 2.32 -16.57 40.14
C ASP A 443 1.86 -17.61 39.09
N ARG A 444 1.22 -17.13 38.02
CA ARG A 444 0.60 -17.86 36.91
C ARG A 444 1.58 -18.22 35.79
N LEU A 445 2.66 -17.46 35.57
CA LEU A 445 3.50 -17.57 34.36
C LEU A 445 4.91 -18.04 34.69
N ASN A 446 5.11 -19.35 34.73
CA ASN A 446 6.44 -19.96 34.79
C ASN A 446 6.58 -20.95 33.63
N LEU A 447 7.62 -20.80 32.80
CA LEU A 447 7.96 -21.72 31.71
C LEU A 447 8.12 -23.18 32.19
N ASP A 448 8.52 -23.40 33.45
CA ASP A 448 8.61 -24.74 34.05
C ASP A 448 7.26 -25.45 34.15
N LYS A 449 6.15 -24.70 34.07
CA LYS A 449 4.78 -25.22 34.07
C LYS A 449 4.24 -25.45 32.64
N ALA A 450 5.01 -25.16 31.59
CA ALA A 450 4.63 -25.43 30.21
C ALA A 450 4.64 -26.94 29.91
N GLY A 451 3.93 -27.35 28.85
CA GLY A 451 3.95 -28.74 28.39
C GLY A 451 3.31 -29.75 29.34
N LYS A 452 2.30 -29.36 30.15
CA LYS A 452 1.64 -30.27 31.13
C LYS A 452 1.03 -31.54 30.53
N ARG A 453 0.81 -31.56 29.21
CA ARG A 453 0.25 -32.69 28.46
C ARG A 453 1.33 -33.60 27.86
N LEU A 454 2.59 -33.23 27.98
CA LEU A 454 3.74 -33.98 27.47
C LEU A 454 4.23 -34.97 28.52
N ASP A 455 4.82 -36.08 28.08
CA ASP A 455 5.56 -36.99 28.95
C ASP A 455 6.75 -36.26 29.62
N GLU A 456 7.13 -36.68 30.82
CA GLU A 456 8.06 -35.95 31.69
C GLU A 456 9.45 -35.78 31.04
N ASP A 457 10.00 -36.82 30.40
CA ASP A 457 11.30 -36.73 29.71
C ASP A 457 11.23 -35.75 28.51
N TYR A 458 10.10 -35.74 27.80
CA TYR A 458 9.87 -34.85 26.67
C TYR A 458 9.60 -33.41 27.12
N ARG A 459 8.87 -33.25 28.23
CA ARG A 459 8.56 -31.97 28.87
C ARG A 459 9.82 -31.26 29.33
N VAL A 460 10.78 -31.98 29.93
CA VAL A 460 12.06 -31.39 30.36
C VAL A 460 12.82 -30.79 29.16
N LYS A 461 12.86 -31.50 28.03
CA LYS A 461 13.52 -31.05 26.81
C LYS A 461 12.77 -29.89 26.16
N PHE A 462 11.44 -29.94 26.13
CA PHE A 462 10.58 -28.86 25.65
C PHE A 462 10.76 -27.57 26.46
N VAL A 463 10.81 -27.67 27.80
CA VAL A 463 11.04 -26.51 28.66
C VAL A 463 12.44 -25.93 28.44
N ALA A 464 13.46 -26.78 28.31
CA ALA A 464 14.82 -26.34 27.99
C ALA A 464 14.88 -25.63 26.62
N PHE A 465 14.14 -26.16 25.65
CA PHE A 465 14.00 -25.58 24.32
C PHE A 465 13.35 -24.20 24.35
N LEU A 466 12.19 -24.04 25.01
CA LEU A 466 11.53 -22.75 25.20
C LEU A 466 12.45 -21.74 25.90
N LYS A 467 13.14 -22.16 26.96
CA LYS A 467 14.10 -21.30 27.67
C LYS A 467 15.23 -20.85 26.77
N SER A 468 15.67 -21.64 25.79
CA SER A 468 16.73 -21.25 24.86
C SER A 468 16.31 -20.13 23.88
N MET A 469 15.00 -19.94 23.69
CA MET A 469 14.41 -18.86 22.88
C MET A 469 14.02 -17.64 23.74
N GLN A 470 13.56 -17.88 24.97
CA GLN A 470 13.03 -16.87 25.87
C GLN A 470 14.11 -16.29 26.78
N GLN A 471 15.00 -15.49 26.20
CA GLN A 471 16.08 -14.80 26.92
C GLN A 471 15.91 -13.28 26.90
N TRP A 472 16.34 -12.64 28.00
CA TRP A 472 16.36 -11.18 28.15
C TRP A 472 17.31 -10.51 27.15
N ARG A 473 18.46 -11.13 26.89
CA ARG A 473 19.43 -10.67 25.90
C ARG A 473 19.11 -11.32 24.55
N PRO A 474 18.96 -10.53 23.47
CA PRO A 474 18.84 -11.09 22.12
C PRO A 474 19.99 -12.04 21.76
N GLU A 475 21.19 -11.76 22.25
CA GLU A 475 22.43 -12.49 21.95
C GLU A 475 22.55 -13.82 22.69
N ASP A 476 21.78 -14.02 23.76
CA ASP A 476 21.74 -15.29 24.51
C ASP A 476 20.72 -16.27 23.89
N ARG A 477 19.89 -15.81 22.93
CA ARG A 477 18.91 -16.67 22.26
C ARG A 477 19.61 -17.56 21.23
N LYS A 478 19.25 -18.84 21.20
CA LYS A 478 19.68 -19.72 20.10
C LYS A 478 19.16 -19.18 18.76
N THR A 479 19.97 -19.29 17.73
CA THR A 479 19.55 -19.00 16.35
C THR A 479 18.59 -20.08 15.85
N ALA A 480 17.83 -19.80 14.78
CA ALA A 480 16.93 -20.81 14.21
C ALA A 480 17.71 -22.03 13.71
N ARG A 481 18.96 -21.83 13.24
CA ARG A 481 19.86 -22.92 12.86
C ARG A 481 20.17 -23.86 14.01
N GLU A 482 20.50 -23.29 15.17
CA GLU A 482 20.82 -24.07 16.37
C GLU A 482 19.57 -24.75 16.92
N LEU A 483 18.41 -24.08 16.84
CA LEU A 483 17.13 -24.65 17.25
C LEU A 483 16.70 -25.83 16.37
N LEU A 484 17.00 -25.82 15.06
CA LEU A 484 16.75 -26.97 14.17
C LEU A 484 17.50 -28.24 14.57
N SER A 485 18.60 -28.11 15.32
CA SER A 485 19.41 -29.23 15.80
C SER A 485 19.13 -29.57 17.27
N ASP A 486 18.08 -28.98 17.86
CA ASP A 486 17.80 -29.18 19.29
C ASP A 486 17.26 -30.59 19.57
N PRO A 487 17.70 -31.25 20.67
CA PRO A 487 17.24 -32.59 21.03
C PRO A 487 15.72 -32.74 21.14
N TRP A 488 14.99 -31.66 21.48
CA TRP A 488 13.52 -31.71 21.52
C TRP A 488 12.92 -32.05 20.14
N LEU A 489 13.46 -31.48 19.06
CA LEU A 489 12.99 -31.75 17.69
C LEU A 489 13.43 -33.12 17.15
N ALA A 490 14.48 -33.71 17.70
CA ALA A 490 15.04 -34.99 17.25
C ALA A 490 14.30 -36.22 17.84
N LEU A 491 13.40 -36.04 18.80
CA LEU A 491 12.72 -37.13 19.52
C LEU A 491 11.44 -37.64 18.88
N GLY A 492 11.06 -37.10 17.72
CA GLY A 492 9.96 -37.64 16.91
C GLY A 492 10.30 -38.96 16.20
N ASP A 493 11.53 -39.47 16.34
CA ASP A 493 12.09 -40.64 15.63
C ASP A 493 12.22 -41.91 16.53
N ALA A 494 11.68 -41.90 17.77
CA ALA A 494 11.86 -42.98 18.75
C ALA A 494 10.62 -43.86 18.96
#